data_AF-A0AA41XRR6-F1
#
_entry.id   AF-A0AA41XRR6-F1
#
_cell.length_a   1.000
_cell.length_b   1.000
_cell.length_c   1.000
_cell.angle_alpha   90.00
_cell.angle_beta   90.00
_cell.angle_gamma   90.00
#
_symmetry.space_group_name_H-M   'P 1'
#
loop_
_entity.id
_entity.type
_entity.pdbx_description
1 polymer ?
#
loop_
_entity_poly.entity_id
_entity_poly.type
_entity_poly.pdbx_seq_one_letter_code
_entity_poly.pdbx_strand_id
1 'polypeptide(L)'
;MTTPPSAPDWYPDPSGKPGMMYWDGQQWHTAPPADQPPRPTPTTPRRPGRPALIAALVVALVVLAGVIGVTGFLLQHRHPSPAPAAQPAQPAQPAQPTSSAVSSAPAPAPGVGAQELAPFLGEWGGGHSGRIEIHPDGSGRWRYPDVSTCPDAPLAGCGVIGTADFTLTSVTDGTAKGRVTASSNPVYASVGGPVTIVQGKSWQGTGVVLKVSIGRMRGWNFCNDTSPHNCAES
;
A
#
# COMPACT_ATOMS: atom_id res chain seq x y z
N MET A 1 -17.31 13.61 -32.56
CA MET A 1 -16.06 12.94 -32.14
C MET A 1 -16.47 11.59 -31.58
N THR A 2 -16.19 10.50 -32.28
CA THR A 2 -16.59 9.15 -31.87
C THR A 2 -15.61 8.66 -30.80
N THR A 3 -16.10 8.34 -29.60
CA THR A 3 -15.26 7.82 -28.51
C THR A 3 -14.60 6.51 -28.96
N PRO A 4 -13.26 6.39 -28.89
CA PRO A 4 -12.57 5.17 -29.33
C PRO A 4 -12.94 3.98 -28.42
N PRO A 5 -13.13 2.77 -28.99
CA PRO A 5 -13.42 1.57 -28.21
C PRO A 5 -12.26 1.19 -27.28
N SER A 6 -12.59 0.60 -26.13
CA SER A 6 -11.61 0.27 -25.09
C SER A 6 -11.00 -1.14 -25.21
N ALA A 7 -11.64 -2.03 -25.97
CA ALA A 7 -11.24 -3.42 -26.10
C ALA A 7 -10.95 -3.81 -27.56
N PRO A 8 -9.92 -4.63 -27.82
CA PRO A 8 -9.64 -5.14 -29.16
C PRO A 8 -10.77 -6.01 -29.70
N ASP A 9 -11.39 -5.59 -30.81
CA ASP A 9 -12.48 -6.30 -31.48
C ASP A 9 -12.75 -5.73 -32.89
N TRP A 10 -13.67 -6.33 -33.63
CA TRP A 10 -14.18 -5.83 -34.90
C TRP A 10 -15.30 -4.80 -34.69
N TYR A 11 -15.14 -3.61 -35.27
CA TYR A 11 -16.16 -2.54 -35.22
C TYR A 11 -16.50 -2.03 -36.64
N PRO A 12 -17.64 -1.37 -36.83
CA PRO A 12 -17.95 -0.66 -38.08
C PRO A 12 -16.88 0.38 -38.41
N ASP A 13 -16.55 0.52 -39.70
CA ASP A 13 -15.56 1.51 -40.16
C ASP A 13 -15.94 2.94 -39.70
N PRO A 14 -15.12 3.61 -38.87
CA PRO A 14 -15.43 4.93 -38.34
C PRO A 14 -15.44 6.03 -39.41
N SER A 15 -14.91 5.76 -40.62
CA SER A 15 -15.01 6.66 -41.77
C SER A 15 -16.37 6.61 -42.48
N GLY A 16 -17.28 5.74 -42.04
CA GLY A 16 -18.65 5.61 -42.57
C GLY A 16 -18.74 4.81 -43.88
N LYS A 17 -17.65 4.16 -44.30
CA LYS A 17 -17.67 3.25 -45.46
C LYS A 17 -18.30 1.91 -45.04
N PRO A 18 -18.95 1.18 -45.97
CA PRO A 18 -19.41 -0.17 -45.70
C PRO A 18 -18.22 -1.08 -45.40
N GLY A 19 -18.16 -1.67 -44.21
CA GLY A 19 -17.09 -2.59 -43.81
C GLY A 19 -16.88 -2.68 -42.31
N MET A 20 -16.06 -3.64 -41.90
CA MET A 20 -15.58 -3.81 -40.53
C MET A 20 -14.09 -3.51 -40.48
N MET A 21 -13.65 -2.82 -39.43
CA MET A 21 -12.24 -2.62 -39.11
C MET A 21 -11.93 -3.21 -37.74
N TYR A 22 -10.74 -3.81 -37.60
CA TYR A 22 -10.28 -4.35 -36.34
C TYR A 22 -9.57 -3.26 -35.53
N TRP A 23 -9.97 -3.07 -34.27
CA TRP A 23 -9.28 -2.20 -33.32
C TRP A 23 -8.34 -3.05 -32.47
N ASP A 24 -7.07 -2.65 -32.35
CA ASP A 24 -6.09 -3.38 -31.52
C ASP A 24 -5.84 -2.73 -30.15
N GLY A 25 -6.55 -1.65 -29.82
CA GLY A 25 -6.33 -0.83 -28.63
C GLY A 25 -5.51 0.45 -28.89
N GLN A 26 -4.86 0.57 -30.06
CA GLN A 26 -4.06 1.75 -30.43
C GLN A 26 -4.36 2.29 -31.83
N GLN A 27 -4.63 1.42 -32.81
CA GLN A 27 -4.84 1.76 -34.21
C GLN A 27 -5.88 0.85 -34.88
N TRP A 28 -6.41 1.33 -36.01
CA TRP A 28 -7.41 0.62 -36.81
C TRP A 28 -6.74 -0.19 -37.93
N HIS A 29 -7.17 -1.43 -38.15
CA HIS A 29 -6.65 -2.34 -39.18
C HIS A 29 -7.75 -2.81 -40.14
N THR A 30 -7.43 -2.90 -41.44
CA THR A 30 -8.35 -3.40 -42.49
C THR A 30 -8.31 -4.92 -42.68
N ALA A 31 -7.34 -5.60 -42.09
CA ALA A 31 -7.21 -7.05 -42.09
C ALA A 31 -6.89 -7.51 -40.66
N PRO A 32 -7.30 -8.71 -40.24
CA PRO A 32 -6.76 -9.29 -39.03
C PRO A 32 -5.23 -9.30 -39.18
N PRO A 33 -4.46 -8.98 -38.12
CA PRO A 33 -3.03 -9.24 -38.13
C PRO A 33 -2.87 -10.69 -38.56
N ALA A 34 -2.24 -10.93 -39.71
CA ALA A 34 -1.92 -12.28 -40.13
C ALA A 34 -1.25 -12.93 -38.92
N ASP A 35 -1.80 -14.06 -38.44
CA ASP A 35 -1.25 -14.83 -37.32
C ASP A 35 0.25 -14.82 -37.47
N GLN A 36 0.94 -13.93 -36.75
CA GLN A 36 2.38 -13.90 -36.81
C GLN A 36 2.74 -15.24 -36.17
N PRO A 37 3.39 -16.16 -36.91
CA PRO A 37 3.88 -17.37 -36.29
C PRO A 37 4.64 -16.93 -35.05
N PRO A 38 4.40 -17.55 -33.88
CA PRO A 38 4.91 -17.08 -32.61
C PRO A 38 6.37 -16.71 -32.82
N ARG A 39 6.68 -15.42 -32.68
CA ARG A 39 8.03 -14.91 -32.84
C ARG A 39 8.89 -15.84 -32.00
N PRO A 40 9.90 -16.55 -32.58
CA PRO A 40 10.68 -17.51 -31.83
C PRO A 40 11.17 -16.77 -30.59
N THR A 41 10.66 -17.18 -29.42
CA THR A 41 11.10 -16.64 -28.14
C THR A 41 12.61 -16.68 -28.19
N PRO A 42 13.31 -15.54 -28.00
CA PRO A 42 14.76 -15.57 -27.93
C PRO A 42 15.11 -16.60 -26.88
N THR A 43 15.75 -17.69 -27.32
CA THR A 43 16.22 -18.75 -26.44
C THR A 43 17.20 -18.07 -25.50
N THR A 44 16.72 -17.65 -24.33
CA THR A 44 17.59 -17.08 -23.30
C THR A 44 18.70 -18.08 -23.10
N PRO A 45 19.99 -17.70 -23.31
CA PRO A 45 21.08 -18.61 -23.08
C PRO A 45 20.95 -19.12 -21.66
N ARG A 46 20.76 -20.44 -21.53
CA ARG A 46 20.63 -21.14 -20.26
C ARG A 46 21.91 -20.86 -19.50
N ARG A 47 21.88 -19.86 -18.60
CA ARG A 47 23.02 -19.55 -17.73
C ARG A 47 23.42 -20.85 -17.06
N PRO A 48 24.72 -21.24 -17.09
CA PRO A 48 25.17 -22.42 -16.36
C PRO A 48 24.72 -22.24 -14.91
N GLY A 49 23.91 -23.19 -14.44
CA GLY A 49 23.36 -23.17 -13.10
C GLY A 49 24.50 -22.97 -12.11
N ARG A 50 24.30 -22.11 -11.12
CA ARG A 50 25.24 -21.87 -10.03
C ARG A 50 24.79 -22.63 -8.77
N PRO A 51 24.66 -23.97 -8.77
CA PRO A 51 24.27 -24.70 -7.55
C PRO A 51 25.33 -24.53 -6.45
N ALA A 52 26.60 -24.30 -6.84
CA ALA A 52 27.69 -24.04 -5.91
C ALA A 52 27.52 -22.72 -5.12
N LEU A 53 26.91 -21.69 -5.72
CA LEU A 53 26.74 -20.38 -5.06
C LEU A 53 25.57 -20.42 -4.07
N ILE A 54 24.50 -21.15 -4.39
CA ILE A 54 23.38 -21.40 -3.47
C ILE A 54 23.85 -22.25 -2.28
N ALA A 55 24.61 -23.32 -2.51
CA ALA A 55 25.16 -24.16 -1.45
C ALA A 55 26.08 -23.35 -0.51
N ALA A 56 26.96 -22.51 -1.06
CA ALA A 56 27.82 -21.64 -0.25
C ALA A 56 27.02 -20.64 0.60
N LEU A 57 25.94 -20.07 0.06
CA LEU A 57 25.10 -19.09 0.76
C LEU A 57 24.29 -19.75 1.90
N VAL A 58 23.81 -20.98 1.71
CA VAL A 58 23.14 -21.75 2.77
C VAL A 58 24.11 -22.09 3.90
N VAL A 59 25.33 -22.53 3.59
CA VAL A 59 26.35 -22.80 4.62
C VAL A 59 26.70 -21.53 5.41
N ALA A 60 26.87 -20.39 4.72
CA ALA A 60 27.13 -19.12 5.37
C ALA A 60 25.98 -18.68 6.31
N LEU A 61 24.72 -18.85 5.90
CA LEU A 61 23.55 -18.55 6.74
C LEU A 61 23.47 -19.45 7.97
N VAL A 62 23.75 -20.75 7.84
CA VAL A 62 23.73 -21.69 8.96
C VAL A 62 24.82 -21.35 9.98
N VAL A 63 26.03 -21.00 9.52
CA VAL A 63 27.12 -20.56 10.40
C VAL A 63 26.74 -19.26 11.11
N LEU A 64 26.17 -18.28 10.40
CA LEU A 64 25.77 -17.00 10.98
C LEU A 64 24.67 -17.18 12.04
N ALA A 65 23.65 -18.00 11.74
CA ALA A 65 22.58 -18.33 12.68
C ALA A 65 23.12 -19.05 13.94
N GLY A 66 24.09 -19.95 13.77
CA GLY A 66 24.77 -20.61 14.89
C GLY A 66 25.51 -19.62 15.80
N VAL A 67 26.25 -18.68 15.22
CA VAL A 67 26.99 -17.65 15.98
C VAL A 67 26.04 -16.73 16.75
N ILE A 68 24.94 -16.30 16.12
CA ILE A 68 23.92 -15.45 16.77
C ILE A 68 23.19 -16.21 17.89
N GLY A 69 22.89 -17.50 17.68
CA GLY A 69 22.27 -18.34 18.70
C GLY A 69 23.13 -18.50 19.95
N VAL A 70 24.43 -18.74 19.77
CA VAL A 70 25.39 -18.90 20.90
C VAL A 70 25.58 -17.58 21.67
N THR A 71 25.69 -16.45 20.97
CA THR A 71 25.84 -15.13 21.64
C THR A 71 24.55 -14.70 22.35
N GLY A 72 23.37 -14.95 21.78
CA GLY A 72 22.09 -14.71 22.44
C GLY A 72 21.89 -15.57 23.70
N PHE A 73 22.26 -16.85 23.64
CA PHE A 73 22.14 -17.77 24.78
C PHE A 73 23.01 -17.33 25.98
N LEU A 74 24.23 -16.82 25.73
CA LEU A 74 25.11 -16.33 26.79
C LEU A 74 24.63 -15.00 27.42
N LEU A 75 23.92 -14.16 26.66
CA LEU A 75 23.38 -12.89 27.15
C LEU A 75 22.05 -13.06 27.92
N GLN A 76 21.25 -14.09 27.60
CA GLN A 76 19.95 -14.35 28.24
C GLN A 76 20.06 -14.80 29.71
N HIS A 77 21.23 -15.29 30.16
CA HIS A 77 21.45 -15.77 31.53
C HIS A 77 21.70 -14.67 32.58
N ARG A 78 21.58 -13.38 32.23
CA ARG A 78 21.83 -12.26 33.15
C ARG A 78 20.65 -11.35 33.41
N HIS A 79 19.46 -11.85 33.74
CA HIS A 79 18.46 -11.01 34.42
C HIS A 79 17.72 -11.78 35.52
N PRO A 80 18.08 -11.62 36.81
CA PRO A 80 17.15 -11.87 37.90
C PRO A 80 16.00 -10.85 37.81
N SER A 81 14.76 -11.34 37.70
CA SER A 81 13.56 -10.49 37.75
C SER A 81 13.41 -9.87 39.14
N PRO A 82 13.31 -8.54 39.28
CA PRO A 82 12.82 -7.94 40.50
C PRO A 82 11.35 -8.32 40.67
N ALA A 83 11.02 -8.87 41.84
CA ALA A 83 9.64 -9.12 42.24
C ALA A 83 8.86 -7.78 42.24
N PRO A 84 7.65 -7.72 41.65
CA PRO A 84 6.81 -6.53 41.75
C PRO A 84 6.41 -6.29 43.21
N ALA A 85 6.79 -5.14 43.76
CA ALA A 85 6.27 -4.66 45.02
C ALA A 85 4.76 -4.43 44.89
N ALA A 86 3.99 -5.04 45.79
CA ALA A 86 2.54 -4.89 45.86
C ALA A 86 2.16 -3.41 46.05
N GLN A 87 1.33 -2.89 45.13
CA GLN A 87 0.80 -1.54 45.19
C GLN A 87 -0.35 -1.48 46.22
N PRO A 88 -0.33 -0.53 47.19
CA PRO A 88 -1.39 -0.40 48.19
C PRO A 88 -2.73 -0.06 47.54
N ALA A 89 -3.79 -0.71 48.02
CA ALA A 89 -5.17 -0.44 47.63
C ALA A 89 -5.57 1.01 47.98
N GLN A 90 -6.01 1.77 46.97
CA GLN A 90 -6.60 3.09 47.17
C GLN A 90 -8.00 2.96 47.81
N PRO A 91 -8.36 3.82 48.79
CA PRO A 91 -9.69 3.88 49.36
C PRO A 91 -10.75 4.31 48.34
N ALA A 92 -11.94 3.71 48.44
CA ALA A 92 -13.10 4.05 47.65
C ALA A 92 -13.53 5.51 47.86
N GLN A 93 -13.55 6.29 46.78
CA GLN A 93 -14.13 7.64 46.78
C GLN A 93 -15.68 7.56 46.75
N PRO A 94 -16.39 8.41 47.51
CA PRO A 94 -17.85 8.49 47.49
C PRO A 94 -18.36 9.00 46.14
N ALA A 95 -19.49 8.44 45.70
CA ALA A 95 -20.19 8.85 44.48
C ALA A 95 -20.61 10.34 44.54
N GLN A 96 -20.11 11.13 43.60
CA GLN A 96 -20.60 12.50 43.38
C GLN A 96 -21.84 12.51 42.48
N PRO A 97 -22.79 13.43 42.71
CA PRO A 97 -24.01 13.56 41.94
C PRO A 97 -23.74 13.98 40.50
N THR A 98 -24.50 13.39 39.58
CA THR A 98 -24.54 13.67 38.15
C THR A 98 -25.02 15.10 37.88
N SER A 99 -24.07 16.02 37.73
CA SER A 99 -24.33 17.30 37.06
C SER A 99 -24.49 17.07 35.56
N SER A 100 -25.63 17.50 35.02
CA SER A 100 -25.95 17.54 33.59
C SER A 100 -24.83 18.25 32.83
N ALA A 101 -24.00 17.46 32.13
CA ALA A 101 -22.97 17.98 31.25
C ALA A 101 -23.65 18.65 30.06
N VAL A 102 -23.60 19.98 30.04
CA VAL A 102 -23.82 20.78 28.84
C VAL A 102 -22.87 20.24 27.78
N SER A 103 -23.42 19.76 26.67
CA SER A 103 -22.67 19.24 25.53
C SER A 103 -21.92 20.40 24.86
N SER A 104 -20.82 20.84 25.47
CA SER A 104 -19.83 21.68 24.83
C SER A 104 -19.23 20.86 23.69
N ALA A 105 -19.58 21.21 22.46
CA ALA A 105 -18.94 20.66 21.28
C ALA A 105 -17.41 20.71 21.48
N PRO A 106 -16.70 19.57 21.40
CA PRO A 106 -15.26 19.55 21.66
C PRO A 106 -14.58 20.54 20.73
N ALA A 107 -13.78 21.44 21.31
CA ALA A 107 -12.92 22.32 20.54
C ALA A 107 -12.12 21.45 19.56
N PRO A 108 -12.01 21.85 18.27
CA PRO A 108 -11.29 21.05 17.28
C PRO A 108 -9.88 20.82 17.83
N ALA A 109 -9.51 19.54 17.96
CA ALA A 109 -8.15 19.18 18.37
C ALA A 109 -7.16 19.92 17.46
N PRO A 110 -6.03 20.41 17.99
CA PRO A 110 -5.02 21.07 17.17
C PRO A 110 -4.65 20.14 16.02
N GLY A 111 -5.09 20.50 14.81
CA GLY A 111 -4.78 19.77 13.60
C GLY A 111 -3.28 19.80 13.37
N VAL A 112 -2.76 18.77 12.69
CA VAL A 112 -1.39 18.81 12.18
C VAL A 112 -1.25 20.07 11.32
N GLY A 113 -0.19 20.84 11.54
CA GLY A 113 0.03 22.06 10.77
C GLY A 113 0.10 21.72 9.28
N ALA A 114 -0.65 22.45 8.44
CA ALA A 114 -0.69 22.21 6.99
C ALA A 114 0.71 22.19 6.34
N GLN A 115 1.65 22.95 6.91
CA GLN A 115 3.05 23.00 6.48
C GLN A 115 3.81 21.68 6.73
N GLU A 116 3.52 20.98 7.83
CA GLU A 116 4.15 19.69 8.14
C GLU A 116 3.62 18.57 7.25
N LEU A 117 2.35 18.69 6.84
CA LEU A 117 1.71 17.75 5.92
C LEU A 117 2.08 17.96 4.46
N ALA A 118 2.56 19.15 4.08
CA ALA A 118 2.86 19.52 2.70
C ALA A 118 3.55 18.43 1.86
N PRO A 119 4.53 17.67 2.38
CA PRO A 119 5.19 16.63 1.60
C PRO A 119 4.27 15.42 1.27
N PHE A 120 3.25 15.17 2.07
CA PHE A 120 2.33 14.04 1.90
C PHE A 120 1.10 14.38 1.06
N LEU A 121 0.86 15.67 0.79
CA LEU A 121 -0.37 16.11 0.13
C LEU A 121 -0.47 15.63 -1.32
N GLY A 122 -1.71 15.48 -1.78
CA GLY A 122 -2.04 15.15 -3.16
C GLY A 122 -2.46 13.70 -3.37
N GLU A 123 -2.51 13.32 -4.64
CA GLU A 123 -2.85 11.97 -5.08
C GLU A 123 -1.60 11.12 -5.29
N TRP A 124 -1.68 9.89 -4.82
CA TRP A 124 -0.62 8.90 -4.89
C TRP A 124 -1.21 7.58 -5.39
N GLY A 125 -0.72 7.06 -6.52
CA GLY A 125 -1.14 5.80 -7.11
C GLY A 125 0.03 4.88 -7.40
N GLY A 126 -0.23 3.60 -7.62
CA GLY A 126 0.83 2.67 -8.05
C GLY A 126 0.30 1.28 -8.29
N GLY A 127 0.19 0.87 -9.56
CA GLY A 127 -0.15 -0.49 -9.97
C GLY A 127 -1.34 -1.10 -9.20
N HIS A 128 -1.10 -2.23 -8.55
CA HIS A 128 -2.10 -3.01 -7.81
C HIS A 128 -2.38 -2.48 -6.39
N SER A 129 -1.65 -1.46 -5.93
CA SER A 129 -1.77 -0.90 -4.56
C SER A 129 -2.98 0.01 -4.37
N GLY A 130 -3.63 0.40 -5.47
CA GLY A 130 -4.74 1.34 -5.47
C GLY A 130 -4.28 2.81 -5.53
N ARG A 131 -5.10 3.72 -4.95
CA ARG A 131 -4.88 5.17 -4.95
C ARG A 131 -5.14 5.76 -3.57
N ILE A 132 -4.25 6.61 -3.09
CA ILE A 132 -4.35 7.39 -1.86
C ILE A 132 -4.48 8.86 -2.20
N GLU A 133 -5.35 9.56 -1.51
CA GLU A 133 -5.49 11.02 -1.55
C GLU A 133 -5.30 11.56 -0.13
N ILE A 134 -4.48 12.60 0.03
CA ILE A 134 -4.21 13.24 1.33
C ILE A 134 -4.47 14.74 1.22
N HIS A 135 -5.36 15.25 2.06
CA HIS A 135 -5.82 16.62 2.07
C HIS A 135 -5.04 17.50 3.08
N PRO A 136 -5.06 18.83 2.93
CA PRO A 136 -4.36 19.76 3.82
C PRO A 136 -4.80 19.71 5.29
N ASP A 137 -6.00 19.23 5.58
CA ASP A 137 -6.54 19.07 6.94
C ASP A 137 -6.08 17.76 7.62
N GLY A 138 -5.25 16.97 6.94
CA GLY A 138 -4.76 15.67 7.40
C GLY A 138 -5.73 14.52 7.17
N SER A 139 -6.93 14.77 6.63
CA SER A 139 -7.81 13.70 6.18
C SER A 139 -7.25 13.04 4.92
N GLY A 140 -7.49 11.74 4.78
CA GLY A 140 -7.10 11.02 3.59
C GLY A 140 -8.04 9.88 3.29
N ARG A 141 -8.04 9.48 2.03
CA ARG A 141 -8.83 8.37 1.51
C ARG A 141 -7.94 7.44 0.73
N TRP A 142 -8.06 6.15 1.00
CA TRP A 142 -7.39 5.10 0.26
C TRP A 142 -8.42 4.21 -0.44
N ARG A 143 -8.26 4.04 -1.74
CA ARG A 143 -9.05 3.15 -2.59
C ARG A 143 -8.18 1.98 -3.01
N TYR A 144 -8.63 0.75 -2.81
CA TYR A 144 -7.85 -0.46 -3.07
C TYR A 144 -8.68 -1.54 -3.76
N PRO A 145 -8.06 -2.45 -4.53
CA PRO A 145 -8.76 -3.62 -5.03
C PRO A 145 -9.13 -4.53 -3.86
N ASP A 146 -10.43 -4.71 -3.62
CA ASP A 146 -10.92 -5.62 -2.58
C ASP A 146 -11.18 -7.00 -3.19
N VAL A 147 -10.21 -7.90 -3.04
CA VAL A 147 -10.32 -9.28 -3.55
C VAL A 147 -11.12 -10.19 -2.63
N SER A 148 -11.50 -9.74 -1.43
CA SER A 148 -12.25 -10.59 -0.49
C SER A 148 -13.63 -10.98 -1.00
N THR A 149 -14.20 -10.17 -1.91
CA THR A 149 -15.49 -10.43 -2.55
C THR A 149 -15.39 -11.30 -3.81
N CYS A 150 -14.19 -11.50 -4.36
CA CYS A 150 -13.97 -12.39 -5.51
C CYS A 150 -12.69 -13.22 -5.33
N PRO A 151 -12.70 -14.25 -4.46
CA PRO A 151 -11.51 -15.06 -4.19
C PRO A 151 -10.97 -15.79 -5.43
N ASP A 152 -11.82 -16.10 -6.40
CA ASP A 152 -11.46 -16.85 -7.61
C ASP A 152 -11.16 -15.95 -8.82
N ALA A 153 -11.37 -14.64 -8.71
CA ALA A 153 -11.10 -13.72 -9.81
C ALA A 153 -9.59 -13.38 -9.86
N PRO A 154 -8.99 -13.21 -11.06
CA PRO A 154 -7.66 -12.64 -11.16
C PRO A 154 -7.63 -11.26 -10.48
N LEU A 155 -6.51 -10.90 -9.83
CA LEU A 155 -6.34 -9.67 -9.04
C LEU A 155 -6.78 -8.38 -9.77
N ALA A 156 -6.71 -8.36 -11.10
CA ALA A 156 -7.14 -7.23 -11.94
C ALA A 156 -8.65 -7.22 -12.29
N GLY A 157 -9.38 -8.30 -12.00
CA GLY A 157 -10.70 -8.58 -12.57
C GLY A 157 -11.89 -8.58 -11.59
N CYS A 158 -11.67 -8.52 -10.27
CA CYS A 158 -12.81 -8.50 -9.33
C CYS A 158 -13.64 -7.21 -9.45
N GLY A 159 -13.05 -6.09 -9.89
CA GLY A 159 -13.75 -4.81 -10.10
C GLY A 159 -14.29 -4.14 -8.82
N VAL A 160 -14.28 -4.85 -7.68
CA VAL A 160 -14.69 -4.31 -6.39
C VAL A 160 -13.56 -3.46 -5.81
N ILE A 161 -13.89 -2.21 -5.55
CA ILE A 161 -12.97 -1.23 -4.95
C ILE A 161 -13.36 -1.04 -3.50
N GLY A 162 -12.49 -1.48 -2.60
CA GLY A 162 -12.55 -1.15 -1.18
C GLY A 162 -12.11 0.29 -0.93
N THR A 163 -12.57 0.84 0.19
CA THR A 163 -12.20 2.18 0.65
C THR A 163 -11.82 2.15 2.13
N ALA A 164 -10.88 3.01 2.51
CA ALA A 164 -10.58 3.34 3.88
C ALA A 164 -10.31 4.83 4.00
N ASP A 165 -11.05 5.51 4.87
CA ASP A 165 -10.81 6.90 5.23
C ASP A 165 -9.94 6.93 6.49
N PHE A 166 -9.04 7.90 6.58
CA PHE A 166 -8.13 8.07 7.71
C PHE A 166 -7.86 9.54 8.02
N THR A 167 -7.30 9.79 9.18
CA THR A 167 -6.84 11.12 9.61
C THR A 167 -5.44 11.02 10.17
N LEU A 168 -4.53 11.85 9.66
CA LEU A 168 -3.17 12.03 10.15
C LEU A 168 -3.20 13.00 11.33
N THR A 169 -2.52 12.63 12.41
CA THR A 169 -2.53 13.32 13.70
C THR A 169 -1.16 13.86 14.12
N SER A 170 -0.09 13.43 13.45
CA SER A 170 1.26 13.96 13.72
C SER A 170 2.19 13.68 12.54
N VAL A 171 3.15 14.58 12.32
CA VAL A 171 4.30 14.34 11.44
C VAL A 171 5.56 14.46 12.28
N THR A 172 6.44 13.46 12.21
CA THR A 172 7.73 13.48 12.92
C THR A 172 8.76 12.77 12.06
N ASP A 173 9.91 13.40 11.83
CA ASP A 173 11.03 12.84 11.06
C ASP A 173 10.61 12.26 9.68
N GLY A 174 9.79 13.00 8.94
CA GLY A 174 9.30 12.55 7.63
C GLY A 174 8.31 11.38 7.67
N THR A 175 7.78 11.07 8.86
CA THR A 175 6.76 10.04 9.09
C THR A 175 5.47 10.69 9.57
N ALA A 176 4.42 10.62 8.76
CA ALA A 176 3.07 10.96 9.18
C ALA A 176 2.41 9.75 9.86
N LYS A 177 1.75 9.99 10.99
CA LYS A 177 1.00 8.97 11.74
C LYS A 177 -0.44 9.41 11.91
N GLY A 178 -1.35 8.45 11.99
CA GLY A 178 -2.78 8.71 12.06
C GLY A 178 -3.58 7.47 12.43
N ARG A 179 -4.89 7.52 12.16
CA ARG A 179 -5.82 6.41 12.38
C ARG A 179 -6.86 6.32 11.27
N VAL A 180 -7.35 5.10 11.04
CA VAL A 180 -8.50 4.83 10.16
C VAL A 180 -9.77 5.34 10.82
N THR A 181 -10.56 6.13 10.10
CA THR A 181 -11.83 6.71 10.58
C THR A 181 -13.05 5.99 10.00
N ALA A 182 -12.95 5.46 8.78
CA ALA A 182 -13.97 4.61 8.16
C ALA A 182 -13.32 3.56 7.25
N SER A 183 -14.00 2.43 7.02
CA SER A 183 -13.51 1.38 6.13
C SER A 183 -14.65 0.54 5.59
N SER A 184 -14.60 0.23 4.28
CA SER A 184 -15.53 -0.72 3.66
C SER A 184 -15.20 -2.17 4.03
N ASN A 185 -13.96 -2.46 4.44
CA ASN A 185 -13.52 -3.79 4.82
C ASN A 185 -12.59 -3.74 6.06
N PRO A 186 -13.14 -3.94 7.27
CA PRO A 186 -12.37 -3.82 8.50
C PRO A 186 -11.31 -4.92 8.67
N VAL A 187 -11.34 -5.98 7.85
CA VAL A 187 -10.30 -7.02 7.83
C VAL A 187 -8.96 -6.44 7.38
N TYR A 188 -8.98 -5.57 6.36
CA TYR A 188 -7.77 -4.92 5.83
C TYR A 188 -7.41 -3.65 6.60
N ALA A 189 -8.41 -2.78 6.84
CA ALA A 189 -8.26 -1.50 7.53
C ALA A 189 -9.31 -1.36 8.64
N SER A 190 -9.00 -1.83 9.84
CA SER A 190 -9.92 -1.73 10.98
C SER A 190 -10.07 -0.27 11.43
N VAL A 191 -11.30 0.18 11.68
CA VAL A 191 -11.58 1.53 12.22
C VAL A 191 -10.85 1.71 13.57
N GLY A 192 -10.20 2.87 13.75
CA GLY A 192 -9.31 3.16 14.88
C GLY A 192 -7.91 2.58 14.75
N GLY A 193 -7.67 1.71 13.76
CA GLY A 193 -6.38 1.10 13.45
C GLY A 193 -5.33 2.14 13.04
N PRO A 194 -4.04 1.85 13.26
CA PRO A 194 -2.97 2.81 12.99
C PRO A 194 -2.77 3.03 11.49
N VAL A 195 -2.40 4.27 11.16
CA VAL A 195 -1.90 4.68 9.85
C VAL A 195 -0.50 5.24 10.01
N THR A 196 0.42 4.78 9.18
CA THR A 196 1.79 5.29 9.09
C THR A 196 2.14 5.51 7.63
N ILE A 197 2.62 6.71 7.31
CA ILE A 197 3.01 7.11 5.96
C ILE A 197 4.42 7.69 6.05
N VAL A 198 5.34 7.15 5.26
CA VAL A 198 6.74 7.59 5.21
C VAL A 198 7.07 8.02 3.79
N GLN A 199 7.69 9.18 3.63
CA GLN A 199 8.27 9.55 2.34
C GLN A 199 9.59 8.82 2.11
N GLY A 200 9.73 8.24 0.93
CA GLY A 200 10.95 7.64 0.44
C GLY A 200 11.35 8.20 -0.92
N LYS A 201 12.55 7.84 -1.35
CA LYS A 201 12.99 8.05 -2.74
C LYS A 201 12.57 6.83 -3.56
N SER A 202 12.24 7.05 -4.83
CA SER A 202 12.05 5.92 -5.76
C SER A 202 13.36 5.15 -5.94
N TRP A 203 13.26 3.89 -6.33
CA TRP A 203 14.43 3.03 -6.58
C TRP A 203 15.30 3.54 -7.74
N GLN A 204 14.73 4.34 -8.65
CA GLN A 204 15.46 4.97 -9.77
C GLN A 204 16.16 6.26 -9.36
N GLY A 205 16.01 6.71 -8.10
CA GLY A 205 16.55 7.98 -7.62
C GLY A 205 15.80 9.22 -8.13
N THR A 206 14.78 9.04 -8.97
CA THR A 206 13.97 10.11 -9.56
C THR A 206 12.53 9.99 -9.07
N GLY A 207 12.02 11.03 -8.40
CA GLY A 207 10.66 11.07 -7.87
C GLY A 207 10.54 10.69 -6.39
N VAL A 208 9.32 10.87 -5.86
CA VAL A 208 8.97 10.63 -4.45
C VAL A 208 8.02 9.45 -4.37
N VAL A 209 8.23 8.59 -3.37
CA VAL A 209 7.37 7.44 -3.07
C VAL A 209 6.81 7.60 -1.67
N LEU A 210 5.53 7.28 -1.48
CA LEU A 210 4.96 7.06 -0.15
C LEU A 210 4.97 5.58 0.18
N LYS A 211 5.61 5.23 1.28
CA LYS A 211 5.47 3.92 1.91
C LYS A 211 4.37 3.99 2.96
N VAL A 212 3.29 3.27 2.74
CA VAL A 212 2.06 3.36 3.54
C VAL A 212 1.80 2.06 4.27
N SER A 213 1.39 2.18 5.53
CA SER A 213 0.87 1.10 6.35
C SER A 213 -0.46 1.53 6.95
N ILE A 214 -1.54 0.81 6.64
CA ILE A 214 -2.90 1.07 7.12
C ILE A 214 -3.45 -0.26 7.64
N GLY A 215 -3.74 -0.31 8.95
CA GLY A 215 -4.28 -1.52 9.57
C GLY A 215 -3.34 -2.73 9.43
N ARG A 216 -3.80 -3.77 8.71
CA ARG A 216 -3.01 -5.00 8.48
C ARG A 216 -2.07 -4.90 7.29
N MET A 217 -2.26 -3.93 6.40
CA MET A 217 -1.38 -3.76 5.25
C MET A 217 -0.20 -2.90 5.62
N ARG A 218 0.98 -3.38 5.24
CA ARG A 218 2.24 -2.78 5.64
C ARG A 218 3.14 -2.63 4.44
N GLY A 219 3.75 -1.46 4.32
CA GLY A 219 4.87 -1.20 3.43
C GLY A 219 4.52 -1.01 1.96
N TRP A 220 3.27 -0.74 1.61
CA TRP A 220 2.86 -0.55 0.23
C TRP A 220 3.39 0.77 -0.32
N ASN A 221 3.89 0.75 -1.54
CA ASN A 221 4.46 1.92 -2.20
C ASN A 221 3.44 2.59 -3.13
N PHE A 222 3.35 3.92 -3.02
CA PHE A 222 2.53 4.77 -3.85
C PHE A 222 3.37 5.90 -4.43
N CYS A 223 3.03 6.34 -5.62
CA CYS A 223 3.75 7.35 -6.36
C CYS A 223 2.82 8.46 -6.80
N ASN A 224 3.35 9.67 -6.79
CA ASN A 224 2.65 10.80 -7.39
C ASN A 224 2.91 10.81 -8.91
N ASP A 225 2.26 11.76 -9.59
CA ASP A 225 2.38 11.96 -11.04
C ASP A 225 3.77 12.44 -11.48
N THR A 226 4.65 12.81 -10.54
CA THR A 226 6.04 13.19 -10.84
C THR A 226 6.99 11.99 -10.90
N SER A 227 6.55 10.83 -10.41
CA SER A 227 7.32 9.60 -10.42
C SER A 227 7.06 8.81 -11.72
N PRO A 228 8.07 8.18 -12.32
CA PRO A 228 7.88 7.33 -13.49
C PRO A 228 6.86 6.23 -13.17
N HIS A 229 5.99 5.90 -14.14
CA HIS A 229 4.76 5.10 -13.99
C HIS A 229 4.91 3.70 -13.32
N ASN A 230 6.12 3.23 -13.05
CA ASN A 230 6.41 1.93 -12.49
C ASN A 230 6.99 2.04 -11.07
N CYS A 231 6.09 2.14 -10.09
CA CYS A 231 6.45 2.11 -8.67
C CYS A 231 6.40 0.71 -8.07
N ALA A 232 6.45 -0.30 -8.93
CA ALA A 232 6.50 -1.70 -8.53
C ALA A 232 7.72 -1.94 -7.63
N GLU A 233 7.46 -2.61 -6.50
CA GLU A 233 8.47 -3.15 -5.60
C GLU A 233 9.46 -4.03 -6.36
N SER A 234 10.73 -3.95 -5.95
CA SER A 234 11.74 -4.97 -6.19
C SER A 234 11.61 -6.09 -5.17
#